data_AF-A0A9D8ZWH0-F1
#
_entry.id   AF-A0A9D8ZWH0-F1
#
_cell.length_a   1.000
_cell.length_b   1.000
_cell.length_c   1.000
_cell.angle_alpha   90.00
_cell.angle_beta   90.00
_cell.angle_gamma   90.00
#
_symmetry.space_group_name_H-M   'P 1'
#
loop_
_entity.id
_entity.type
_entity.pdbx_description
1 polymer ?
#
loop_
_entity_poly.entity_id
_entity_poly.type
_entity_poly.pdbx_seq_one_letter_code
_entity_poly.pdbx_strand_id
1 'polypeptide(L)'
;MGFFKNDKKGKPPHTWYPEILHWREGDKIFCWNIAKALGYLNAKSKDLYKYMSATEQMSGGFGKANFFYKSVDETGNIYLEYEGETVQFEFWRFIKSSENESLKSRNLQDDLKNSKKYMELMSTFQHAFDELQEADDHPKRLGQKNS
;
A
#
# COMPACT_ATOMS: atom_id res chain seq x y z
N MET A 1 29.51 -10.25 20.90
CA MET A 1 28.13 -9.99 20.43
C MET A 1 28.12 -8.65 19.71
N GLY A 2 27.93 -8.65 18.39
CA GLY A 2 27.94 -7.41 17.61
C GLY A 2 26.67 -6.61 17.88
N PHE A 3 26.83 -5.39 18.39
CA PHE A 3 25.75 -4.41 18.44
C PHE A 3 25.37 -4.06 17.01
N PHE A 4 24.26 -4.63 16.52
CA PHE A 4 23.62 -4.16 15.31
C PHE A 4 23.17 -2.70 15.54
N LYS A 5 24.01 -1.75 15.12
CA LYS A 5 23.57 -0.35 14.98
C LYS A 5 22.42 -0.37 13.98
N ASN A 6 21.27 0.09 14.41
CA ASN A 6 20.08 0.09 13.57
C ASN A 6 20.17 1.30 12.63
N ASP A 7 20.83 1.12 11.49
CA ASP A 7 21.19 2.17 10.52
C ASP A 7 20.00 2.95 9.96
N LYS A 8 18.77 2.58 10.30
CA LYS A 8 17.51 3.19 9.88
C LYS A 8 16.95 4.19 10.91
N LYS A 9 17.44 4.19 12.15
CA LYS A 9 16.97 5.10 13.20
C LYS A 9 17.50 6.52 12.92
N GLY A 10 16.65 7.53 13.00
CA GLY A 10 17.06 8.93 12.86
C GLY A 10 17.34 9.39 11.43
N LYS A 11 16.98 8.59 10.42
CA LYS A 11 17.16 8.94 9.01
C LYS A 11 15.82 9.28 8.35
N PRO A 12 15.81 10.18 7.34
CA PRO A 12 14.61 10.49 6.58
C PRO A 12 13.96 9.22 6.00
N PRO A 13 12.66 8.99 6.21
CA PRO A 13 11.98 7.75 5.83
C PRO A 13 12.09 7.33 4.37
N HIS A 14 12.08 8.30 3.44
CA HIS A 14 12.16 8.04 2.01
C HIS A 14 13.49 7.37 1.59
N THR A 15 14.55 7.48 2.40
CA THR A 15 15.87 6.90 2.07
C THR A 15 15.87 5.37 2.05
N TRP A 16 14.94 4.72 2.77
CA TRP A 16 14.87 3.25 2.84
C TRP A 16 13.45 2.71 2.69
N TYR A 17 12.43 3.57 2.67
CA TYR A 17 11.06 3.23 2.33
C TYR A 17 10.51 4.27 1.33
N PRO A 18 10.87 4.16 0.03
CA PRO A 18 10.54 5.18 -0.98
C PRO A 18 9.04 5.38 -1.18
N GLU A 19 8.22 4.36 -0.93
CA GLU A 19 6.76 4.42 -1.07
C GLU A 19 6.11 5.50 -0.21
N ILE A 20 6.77 5.95 0.87
CA ILE A 20 6.30 7.08 1.70
C ILE A 20 6.07 8.36 0.90
N LEU A 21 6.79 8.52 -0.23
CA LEU A 21 6.63 9.68 -1.12
C LEU A 21 5.27 9.71 -1.82
N HIS A 22 4.53 8.59 -1.83
CA HIS A 22 3.18 8.49 -2.39
C HIS A 22 2.08 8.55 -1.33
N TRP A 23 2.45 8.72 -0.06
CA TRP A 23 1.49 8.87 1.03
C TRP A 23 0.92 10.28 0.99
N ARG A 24 -0.36 10.40 1.31
CA ARG A 24 -1.10 11.67 1.29
C ARG A 24 -1.72 11.90 2.64
N GLU A 25 -1.75 13.16 3.08
CA GLU A 25 -2.49 13.54 4.28
C GLU A 25 -3.93 13.02 4.19
N GLY A 26 -4.41 12.41 5.28
CA GLY A 26 -5.70 11.73 5.33
C GLY A 26 -5.69 10.27 4.86
N ASP A 27 -4.55 9.72 4.41
CA ASP A 27 -4.45 8.29 4.10
C ASP A 27 -4.75 7.45 5.33
N LYS A 28 -5.57 6.41 5.17
CA LYS A 28 -5.89 5.46 6.21
C LYS A 28 -4.75 4.44 6.34
N ILE A 29 -4.18 4.38 7.54
CA ILE A 29 -3.11 3.45 7.88
C ILE A 29 -3.59 2.48 8.94
N PHE A 30 -3.54 1.19 8.63
CA PHE A 30 -3.84 0.15 9.60
C PHE A 30 -2.55 -0.34 10.26
N CYS A 31 -2.47 -0.30 11.59
CA CYS A 31 -1.39 -0.89 12.36
C CYS A 31 -1.88 -2.12 13.11
N TRP A 32 -1.28 -3.28 12.83
CA TRP A 32 -1.69 -4.55 13.42
C TRP A 32 -0.89 -4.94 14.68
N ASN A 33 0.14 -4.17 15.04
CA ASN A 33 0.96 -4.42 16.22
C ASN A 33 1.51 -3.11 16.82
N ILE A 34 0.71 -2.49 17.68
CA ILE A 34 1.05 -1.22 18.32
C ILE A 34 2.23 -1.38 19.30
N ALA A 35 2.29 -2.51 20.02
CA ALA A 35 3.39 -2.79 20.93
C ALA A 35 4.76 -2.73 20.21
N LYS A 36 4.83 -3.23 18.97
CA LYS A 36 6.02 -3.15 18.13
C LYS A 36 6.31 -1.73 17.66
N ALA A 37 5.30 -0.95 17.31
CA ALA A 37 5.44 0.46 16.93
C ALA A 37 6.00 1.32 18.08
N LEU A 38 5.55 1.05 19.32
CA LEU A 38 6.07 1.70 20.54
C LEU A 38 7.46 1.16 20.96
N GLY A 39 7.85 -0.02 20.45
CA GLY A 39 9.19 -0.58 20.60
C GLY A 39 9.36 -1.57 21.74
N TYR A 40 8.34 -2.38 22.06
CA TYR A 40 8.28 -3.50 23.01
C TYR A 40 8.86 -3.25 24.42
N LEU A 41 10.17 -2.99 24.53
CA LEU A 41 10.92 -2.81 25.78
C LEU A 41 10.75 -1.42 26.42
N ASN A 42 10.39 -0.40 25.62
CA ASN A 42 10.28 0.99 26.10
C ASN A 42 8.82 1.47 26.23
N ALA A 43 7.85 0.66 25.83
CA ALA A 43 6.44 1.03 25.84
C ALA A 43 5.87 0.88 27.25
N LYS A 44 5.36 1.95 27.85
CA LYS A 44 4.59 1.82 29.09
C LYS A 44 3.24 1.19 28.74
N SER A 45 2.76 0.25 29.57
CA SER A 45 1.48 -0.43 29.33
C SER A 45 0.32 0.55 29.11
N LYS A 46 0.35 1.70 29.78
CA LYS A 46 -0.63 2.79 29.61
C LYS A 46 -0.70 3.34 28.18
N ASP A 47 0.45 3.47 27.51
CA ASP A 47 0.52 4.00 26.14
C ASP A 47 -0.03 2.98 25.13
N LEU A 48 0.13 1.69 25.42
CA LEU A 48 -0.41 0.61 24.61
C LEU A 48 -1.93 0.47 24.79
N TYR A 49 -2.43 0.58 26.02
CA TYR A 49 -3.85 0.43 26.35
C TYR A 49 -4.76 1.45 25.67
N LYS A 50 -4.23 2.61 25.28
CA LYS A 50 -4.93 3.60 24.45
C LYS A 50 -5.46 2.99 23.14
N TYR A 51 -4.80 1.96 22.61
CA TYR A 51 -5.09 1.35 21.32
C TYR A 51 -5.65 -0.08 21.46
N MET A 52 -6.20 -0.41 22.62
CA MET A 52 -6.69 -1.75 22.94
C MET A 52 -8.09 -1.67 23.54
N SER A 53 -8.94 -2.59 23.11
CA SER A 53 -10.21 -2.84 23.80
C SER A 53 -9.99 -3.44 25.19
N ALA A 54 -10.98 -3.30 26.08
CA ALA A 54 -10.89 -3.83 27.45
C ALA A 54 -10.62 -5.34 27.50
N THR A 55 -11.16 -6.10 26.54
CA THR A 55 -10.93 -7.55 26.41
C THR A 55 -9.50 -7.87 25.98
N GLU A 56 -8.92 -7.08 25.07
CA GLU A 56 -7.52 -7.22 24.66
C GLU A 56 -6.55 -6.86 25.80
N GLN A 57 -6.89 -5.87 26.62
CA GLN A 57 -6.08 -5.47 27.78
C GLN A 57 -5.97 -6.60 28.82
N MET A 58 -7.06 -7.35 29.05
CA MET A 58 -7.07 -8.48 29.99
C MET A 58 -6.34 -9.72 29.46
N SER A 59 -6.34 -9.93 28.14
CA SER A 59 -5.76 -11.11 27.48
C SER A 59 -4.31 -10.94 27.04
N GLY A 60 -3.72 -9.74 27.21
CA GLY A 60 -2.33 -9.47 26.86
C GLY A 60 -2.08 -9.28 25.36
N GLY A 61 -3.01 -8.64 24.66
CA GLY A 61 -2.90 -8.38 23.21
C GLY A 61 -1.80 -7.36 22.81
N PHE A 62 -1.52 -7.28 21.51
CA PHE A 62 -0.50 -6.39 20.94
C PHE A 62 -1.01 -5.00 20.50
N GLY A 63 -2.32 -4.77 20.61
CA GLY A 63 -3.00 -3.57 20.14
C GLY A 63 -3.06 -3.46 18.62
N LYS A 64 -4.21 -3.01 18.12
CA LYS A 64 -4.45 -2.74 16.69
C LYS A 64 -5.19 -1.42 16.58
N ALA A 65 -4.81 -0.58 15.63
CA ALA A 65 -5.46 0.70 15.43
C ALA A 65 -5.45 1.12 13.97
N ASN A 66 -6.47 1.91 13.61
CA ASN A 66 -6.50 2.65 12.36
C ASN A 66 -6.11 4.10 12.65
N PHE A 67 -5.25 4.64 11.81
CA PHE A 67 -4.73 6.00 11.89
C PHE A 67 -5.02 6.73 10.60
N PHE A 68 -5.03 8.07 10.66
CA PHE A 68 -4.95 8.91 9.47
C PHE A 68 -3.57 9.55 9.39
N TYR A 69 -2.93 9.43 8.22
CA TYR A 69 -1.63 10.04 7.98
C TYR A 69 -1.70 11.56 8.04
N LYS A 70 -0.77 12.19 8.74
CA LYS A 70 -0.58 13.65 8.69
C LYS A 70 0.71 14.01 7.97
N SER A 71 1.84 13.63 8.57
CA SER A 71 3.15 14.01 8.06
C SER A 71 4.25 13.10 8.57
N VAL A 72 5.43 13.27 7.99
CA VAL A 72 6.65 12.61 8.42
C VAL A 72 7.79 13.63 8.41
N ASP A 73 8.63 13.63 9.44
CA ASP A 73 9.75 14.57 9.53
C ASP A 73 11.08 13.97 9.06
N GLU A 74 12.08 14.82 8.90
CA GLU A 74 13.44 14.43 8.50
C GLU A 74 14.17 13.57 9.55
N THR A 75 13.73 13.63 10.82
CA THR A 75 14.31 12.86 11.92
C THR A 75 13.75 11.43 11.99
N GLY A 76 12.80 11.10 11.12
CA GLY A 76 12.20 9.77 11.05
C GLY A 76 11.06 9.55 12.03
N ASN A 77 10.38 10.61 12.46
CA ASN A 77 9.10 10.50 13.16
C ASN A 77 7.94 10.60 12.18
N ILE A 78 6.89 9.84 12.46
CA ILE A 78 5.60 9.93 11.78
C ILE A 78 4.55 10.48 12.73
N TYR A 79 3.75 11.41 12.20
CA TYR A 79 2.62 12.03 12.87
C TYR A 79 1.32 11.51 12.26
N LEU A 80 0.43 11.07 13.13
CA LEU A 80 -0.82 10.40 12.77
C LEU A 80 -1.96 10.99 13.59
N GLU A 81 -3.18 10.92 13.06
CA GLU A 81 -4.39 11.17 13.82
C GLU A 81 -5.03 9.87 14.30
N TYR A 82 -5.44 9.87 15.56
CA TYR A 82 -6.18 8.79 16.21
C TYR A 82 -7.21 9.39 17.15
N GLU A 83 -8.50 9.10 16.94
CA GLU A 83 -9.61 9.59 17.78
C GLU A 83 -9.60 11.12 18.01
N GLY A 84 -9.21 11.89 16.99
CA GLY A 84 -9.12 13.37 17.07
C GLY A 84 -7.83 13.90 17.70
N GLU A 85 -6.95 13.04 18.21
CA GLU A 85 -5.66 13.42 18.76
C GLU A 85 -4.52 13.16 17.78
N THR A 86 -3.50 14.02 17.81
CA THR A 86 -2.27 13.78 17.04
C THR A 86 -1.30 12.95 17.89
N VAL A 87 -0.84 11.83 17.33
CA VAL A 87 0.09 10.90 17.97
C VAL A 87 1.36 10.76 17.13
N GLN A 88 2.45 10.41 17.79
CA GLN A 88 3.78 10.34 17.19
C GLN A 88 4.39 8.96 17.39
N PHE A 89 5.05 8.43 16.35
CA PHE A 89 5.84 7.20 16.42
C PHE A 89 7.18 7.35 15.70
N GLU A 90 8.15 6.50 16.04
CA GLU A 90 9.35 6.32 15.20
C GLU A 90 8.93 5.58 13.91
N PHE A 91 9.06 6.23 12.75
CA PHE A 91 8.57 5.71 11.47
C PHE A 91 9.12 4.31 11.16
N TRP A 92 10.41 4.07 11.42
CA TRP A 92 11.04 2.77 11.14
C TRP A 92 10.49 1.60 11.94
N ARG A 93 9.96 1.85 13.13
CA ARG A 93 9.27 0.85 13.95
C ARG A 93 7.85 0.67 13.46
N PHE A 94 7.17 1.80 13.26
CA PHE A 94 5.78 1.86 12.87
C PHE A 94 5.53 1.11 11.56
N ILE A 95 6.30 1.42 10.50
CA ILE A 95 6.08 0.83 9.18
C ILE A 95 6.25 -0.69 9.12
N LYS A 96 7.03 -1.28 10.04
CA LYS A 96 7.20 -2.75 10.13
C LYS A 96 5.95 -3.47 10.60
N SER A 97 4.94 -2.73 11.04
CA SER A 97 3.71 -3.25 11.63
C SER A 97 2.49 -2.46 11.21
N SER A 98 2.59 -1.74 10.09
CA SER A 98 1.50 -0.94 9.53
C SER A 98 1.45 -1.05 8.02
N GLU A 99 0.26 -0.87 7.45
CA GLU A 99 0.00 -0.84 6.02
C GLU A 99 -0.85 0.40 5.68
N ASN A 100 -0.48 1.13 4.63
CA ASN A 100 -1.29 2.23 4.11
C ASN A 100 -2.38 1.64 3.19
N GLU A 101 -3.58 1.43 3.75
CA GLU A 101 -4.72 0.85 3.05
C GLU A 101 -5.18 1.73 1.88
N SER A 102 -5.10 3.05 2.05
CA SER A 102 -5.47 4.02 1.01
C SER A 102 -4.54 3.93 -0.20
N LEU A 103 -3.22 3.85 0.03
CA LEU A 103 -2.25 3.68 -1.06
C LEU A 103 -2.43 2.34 -1.78
N LYS A 104 -2.62 1.26 -1.02
CA LYS A 104 -2.89 -0.07 -1.59
C LYS A 104 -4.13 -0.07 -2.47
N SER A 105 -5.19 0.59 -2.02
CA SER A 105 -6.43 0.72 -2.79
C SER A 105 -6.22 1.51 -4.09
N ARG A 106 -5.47 2.63 -4.03
CA ARG A 106 -5.12 3.40 -5.23
C ARG A 106 -4.33 2.58 -6.25
N ASN A 107 -3.29 1.87 -5.80
CA ASN A 107 -2.49 1.02 -6.68
C ASN A 107 -3.34 -0.06 -7.34
N LEU A 108 -4.24 -0.70 -6.58
CA LEU A 108 -5.15 -1.71 -7.12
C LEU A 108 -6.14 -1.13 -8.14
N GLN A 109 -6.61 0.11 -7.94
CA GLN A 109 -7.46 0.80 -8.93
C GLN A 109 -6.70 1.11 -10.22
N ASP A 110 -5.44 1.52 -10.12
CA ASP A 110 -4.58 1.78 -11.28
C ASP A 110 -4.27 0.50 -12.05
N ASP A 111 -3.98 -0.60 -11.36
CA ASP A 111 -3.78 -1.92 -11.97
C ASP A 111 -5.05 -2.40 -12.69
N LEU A 112 -6.21 -2.22 -12.07
CA LEU A 112 -7.50 -2.56 -12.68
C LEU A 112 -7.78 -1.71 -13.93
N LYS A 113 -7.44 -0.42 -13.90
CA LYS A 113 -7.56 0.46 -15.07
C LYS A 113 -6.64 0.02 -16.20
N ASN A 114 -5.40 -0.36 -15.90
CA ASN A 114 -4.44 -0.84 -16.89
C ASN A 114 -4.88 -2.18 -17.49
N SER A 115 -5.42 -3.09 -16.67
CA SER A 115 -6.01 -4.34 -17.15
C SER A 115 -7.17 -4.10 -18.11
N LYS A 116 -8.04 -3.13 -17.84
CA LYS A 116 -9.16 -2.79 -18.74
C LYS A 116 -8.67 -2.26 -20.09
N LYS A 117 -7.68 -1.37 -20.09
CA LYS A 117 -7.06 -0.87 -21.33
C LYS A 117 -6.47 -1.99 -22.18
N TYR A 118 -5.83 -2.98 -21.55
CA TYR A 118 -5.30 -4.14 -22.25
C TYR A 118 -6.41 -4.95 -22.94
N MET A 119 -7.53 -5.18 -22.24
CA MET A 119 -8.68 -5.90 -22.81
C MET A 119 -9.31 -5.15 -23.99
N GLU A 120 -9.44 -3.82 -23.89
CA GLU A 120 -9.93 -2.97 -25.00
C GLU A 120 -9.01 -3.06 -26.23
N LEU A 121 -7.70 -3.04 -26.02
CA LEU A 121 -6.71 -3.20 -27.08
C LEU A 121 -6.86 -4.58 -27.74
N MET A 122 -6.96 -5.66 -26.96
CA MET A 122 -7.15 -7.02 -27.47
C MET A 122 -8.45 -7.17 -28.24
N SER A 123 -9.55 -6.59 -27.75
CA SER A 123 -10.82 -6.57 -28.47
C SER A 123 -10.71 -5.85 -29.81
N THR A 124 -9.96 -4.74 -29.85
CA THR A 124 -9.73 -3.97 -31.09
C THR A 124 -8.89 -4.78 -32.09
N PHE A 125 -7.85 -5.46 -31.61
CA PHE A 125 -7.04 -6.34 -32.45
C PHE A 125 -7.83 -7.52 -33.01
N GLN A 126 -8.66 -8.17 -32.19
CA GLN A 126 -9.50 -9.27 -32.65
C GLN A 126 -10.49 -8.79 -33.71
N HIS A 127 -11.14 -7.65 -33.50
CA HIS A 127 -12.05 -7.07 -34.48
C HIS A 127 -11.35 -6.77 -35.81
N ALA A 128 -10.18 -6.13 -35.77
CA ALA A 128 -9.41 -5.85 -36.98
C ALA A 128 -8.93 -7.13 -37.67
N PHE A 129 -8.60 -8.18 -36.92
CA PHE A 129 -8.24 -9.49 -37.45
C PHE A 129 -9.43 -10.16 -38.13
N ASP A 130 -10.60 -10.16 -37.47
CA ASP A 130 -11.83 -10.72 -38.01
C ASP A 130 -12.25 -9.99 -39.30
N GLU A 131 -12.18 -8.66 -39.33
CA GLU A 131 -12.43 -7.85 -40.53
C GLU A 131 -11.46 -8.18 -41.68
N LEU A 132 -10.18 -8.41 -41.37
CA LEU A 132 -9.18 -8.79 -42.37
C LEU A 132 -9.44 -10.20 -42.89
N GLN A 133 -9.84 -11.14 -42.03
CA GLN A 133 -10.19 -12.50 -42.43
C GLN A 133 -11.46 -12.51 -43.29
N GLU A 134 -12.49 -11.76 -42.92
CA GLU A 134 -13.70 -11.57 -43.74
C GLU A 134 -13.39 -10.90 -45.10
N ALA A 135 -12.44 -9.96 -45.12
CA ALA A 135 -11.97 -9.34 -46.35
C ALA A 135 -11.11 -10.28 -47.23
N ASP A 136 -10.41 -11.26 -46.65
CA ASP A 136 -9.65 -12.27 -47.39
C ASP A 136 -10.54 -13.43 -47.88
N ASP A 137 -11.64 -13.75 -47.21
CA ASP A 137 -12.68 -14.71 -47.68
C ASP A 137 -13.55 -14.14 -48.82
N HIS A 138 -13.21 -12.97 -49.35
CA HIS A 138 -13.91 -12.36 -50.47
C HIS A 138 -13.65 -13.14 -51.79
N PRO A 139 -14.70 -13.59 -52.51
CA PRO A 139 -14.57 -14.50 -53.67
C PRO A 139 -13.84 -13.94 -54.91
N LYS A 140 -13.31 -12.70 -54.84
CA LYS A 140 -12.51 -12.09 -55.91
C LYS A 140 -11.00 -12.35 -55.77
N ARG A 141 -10.53 -12.92 -54.65
CA ARG A 141 -9.10 -13.20 -54.41
C ARG A 141 -8.69 -14.66 -54.52
N LEU A 142 -9.62 -15.62 -54.42
CA LEU A 142 -9.37 -16.98 -54.92
C LEU A 142 -9.29 -16.86 -56.44
N GLY A 143 -8.06 -16.61 -56.91
CA GLY A 143 -7.75 -16.46 -58.33
C GLY A 143 -8.50 -17.51 -59.12
N GLN A 144 -9.10 -17.09 -60.22
CA GLN A 144 -9.73 -17.95 -61.20
C GLN A 144 -9.01 -19.29 -61.24
N LYS A 145 -9.68 -20.35 -60.80
CA LYS A 145 -9.24 -21.71 -61.11
C LYS A 145 -9.28 -21.78 -62.62
N ASN A 146 -8.12 -21.54 -63.24
CA ASN A 146 -7.94 -21.83 -64.65
C ASN A 146 -8.22 -23.32 -64.83
N SER A 147 -9.12 -23.55 -65.78
CA SER A 147 -9.63 -24.79 -66.31
C SER A 147 -8.59 -25.89 -66.47
#